data_AF-A0A7X7PWZ6-F1
#
_entry.id   AF-A0A7X7PWZ6-F1
#
_cell.length_a   1.000
_cell.length_b   1.000
_cell.length_c   1.000
_cell.angle_alpha   90.00
_cell.angle_beta   90.00
_cell.angle_gamma   90.00
#
_symmetry.space_group_name_H-M   'P 1'
#
loop_
_entity.id
_entity.type
_entity.pdbx_description
1 polymer ?
#
loop_
_entity_poly.entity_id
_entity_poly.type
_entity_poly.pdbx_seq_one_letter_code
_entity_poly.pdbx_strand_id
1 'polypeptide(L)' 'QAGAFVFTGGLHPPSTATVLRAKNDEVLITDGPYVEGKEHLGGFYVIRAADLDAALEWGRKLARASTLPIEVRPFQDFIG' A
#
# COMPACT_ATOMS: atom_id res chain seq x y z
N GLN A 1 8.51 14.82 13.88
CA GLN A 1 7.14 15.27 13.60
C GLN A 1 6.18 14.38 14.36
N ALA A 2 5.61 14.88 15.46
CA ALA A 2 4.49 14.23 16.11
C ALA A 2 3.24 14.37 15.22
N GLY A 3 2.38 13.36 15.15
CA GLY A 3 1.12 13.42 14.39
C GLY A 3 1.20 13.08 12.89
N ALA A 4 2.36 12.66 12.38
CA ALA A 4 2.49 12.22 10.98
C ALA A 4 1.85 10.84 10.74
N PHE A 5 1.84 9.95 11.73
CA PHE A 5 1.31 8.60 11.58
C PHE A 5 -0.21 8.59 11.49
N VAL A 6 -0.76 7.86 10.51
CA VAL A 6 -2.21 7.58 10.40
C VAL A 6 -2.47 6.09 10.58
N PHE A 7 -1.76 5.24 9.83
CA PHE A 7 -1.98 3.79 9.84
C PHE A 7 -0.73 3.03 9.37
N THR A 8 -0.57 1.79 9.82
CA THR A 8 0.32 0.81 9.20
C THR A 8 -0.21 -0.61 9.41
N GLY A 9 0.09 -1.49 8.47
CA GLY A 9 -0.19 -2.92 8.59
C GLY A 9 0.62 -3.74 7.60
N GLY A 10 1.09 -4.89 8.07
CA GLY A 10 1.62 -5.94 7.20
C GLY A 10 0.49 -6.76 6.58
N LEU A 11 0.71 -7.28 5.39
CA LEU A 11 -0.14 -8.23 4.70
C LEU A 11 0.44 -9.64 4.85
N HIS A 12 -0.44 -10.63 4.93
CA HIS A 12 -0.06 -12.04 4.82
C HIS A 12 0.49 -12.35 3.41
N PRO A 13 1.16 -13.50 3.21
CA PRO A 13 1.66 -13.90 1.91
C PRO A 13 0.60 -13.78 0.79
N PRO A 14 0.98 -13.46 -0.45
CA PRO A 14 0.03 -13.22 -1.55
C PRO A 14 -0.90 -14.42 -1.84
N SER A 15 -0.49 -15.64 -1.46
CA SER A 15 -1.32 -16.84 -1.56
C SER A 15 -2.56 -16.82 -0.65
N THR A 16 -2.64 -15.93 0.34
CA THR A 16 -3.83 -15.75 1.18
C THR A 16 -4.81 -14.73 0.62
N ALA A 17 -4.51 -14.12 -0.53
CA ALA A 17 -5.39 -13.13 -1.14
C ALA A 17 -6.59 -13.78 -1.83
N THR A 18 -7.68 -13.01 -1.92
CA THR A 18 -8.84 -13.30 -2.75
C THR A 18 -9.18 -12.03 -3.52
N VAL A 19 -9.34 -12.15 -4.83
CA VAL A 19 -9.59 -11.04 -5.75
C VAL A 19 -11.05 -11.05 -6.16
N LEU A 20 -11.70 -9.89 -6.03
CA LEU A 20 -13.06 -9.65 -6.50
C LEU A 20 -13.00 -8.76 -7.75
N ARG A 21 -13.66 -9.17 -8.83
CA ARG A 21 -13.75 -8.42 -10.09
C ARG A 21 -15.20 -8.33 -10.55
N ALA A 22 -15.72 -7.12 -10.67
CA ALA A 22 -17.02 -6.88 -11.30
C ALA A 22 -17.00 -7.30 -12.78
N LYS A 23 -18.03 -8.01 -13.22
CA LYS A 23 -18.24 -8.41 -14.62
C LYS A 23 -19.75 -8.37 -14.89
N ASN A 24 -20.20 -7.34 -15.60
CA ASN A 24 -21.62 -7.04 -15.79
C ASN A 24 -22.34 -6.93 -14.43
N ASP A 25 -23.45 -7.66 -14.26
CA ASP A 25 -24.25 -7.71 -13.03
C ASP A 25 -23.71 -8.72 -11.99
N GLU A 26 -22.55 -9.34 -12.24
CA GLU A 26 -21.93 -10.33 -11.36
C GLU A 26 -20.56 -9.87 -10.82
N VAL A 27 -20.11 -10.53 -9.76
CA VAL A 27 -18.76 -10.37 -9.20
C VAL A 27 -18.05 -11.72 -9.24
N LEU A 28 -16.97 -11.79 -10.02
CA LEU A 28 -16.08 -12.94 -10.05
C LEU A 28 -15.15 -12.90 -8.84
N ILE A 29 -15.00 -14.06 -8.19
CA ILE A 29 -14.15 -14.24 -7.01
C ILE A 29 -13.08 -15.28 -7.35
N THR A 30 -11.82 -14.93 -7.17
CA THR A 30 -10.68 -15.82 -7.47
C THR A 30 -9.67 -15.81 -6.34
N ASP A 31 -9.19 -16.98 -5.95
CA ASP A 31 -8.11 -17.12 -4.96
C ASP A 31 -6.75 -16.73 -5.55
N GLY A 32 -5.86 -16.25 -4.70
CA GLY A 32 -4.53 -15.78 -5.06
C GLY A 32 -4.46 -14.25 -5.27
N PRO A 33 -3.26 -13.72 -5.54
CA PRO A 33 -3.04 -12.29 -5.71
C PRO A 33 -3.65 -11.77 -7.01
N TYR A 34 -3.89 -10.45 -7.08
CA TYR A 34 -4.38 -9.81 -8.31
C TYR A 34 -3.35 -9.84 -9.44
N VAL A 35 -2.09 -9.54 -9.11
CA VAL A 35 -0.98 -9.53 -10.06
C VAL A 35 -0.08 -10.71 -9.73
N GLU A 36 0.22 -11.52 -10.73
CA GLU A 36 1.30 -12.51 -10.63
C GLU A 36 2.64 -11.82 -10.82
N GLY A 37 3.54 -12.00 -9.86
CA GLY A 37 4.84 -11.33 -9.90
C GLY A 37 5.88 -11.99 -9.02
N LYS A 38 7.14 -11.61 -9.24
CA LYS A 38 8.25 -12.01 -8.34
C LYS A 38 8.23 -11.23 -7.03
N GLU A 39 7.62 -10.05 -7.02
CA GLU A 39 7.51 -9.15 -5.89
C GLU A 39 6.04 -8.81 -5.66
N HIS A 40 5.63 -8.78 -4.39
CA HIS A 40 4.27 -8.47 -3.98
C HIS A 40 4.29 -7.45 -2.85
N LEU A 41 3.19 -6.71 -2.67
CA LEU A 41 3.02 -5.82 -1.53
C LEU A 41 2.89 -6.62 -0.24
N GLY A 42 3.85 -6.45 0.66
CA GLY A 42 3.83 -7.07 2.00
C GLY A 42 3.18 -6.22 3.08
N GLY A 43 2.71 -5.01 2.77
CA GLY A 43 2.19 -4.05 3.73
C GLY A 43 2.30 -2.62 3.24
N PHE A 44 1.73 -1.68 3.99
CA PHE A 44 1.86 -0.25 3.67
C PHE A 44 1.73 0.63 4.92
N TYR A 45 2.09 1.90 4.74
CA TYR A 45 1.99 2.96 5.74
C TYR A 45 1.14 4.08 5.17
N VAL A 46 0.26 4.65 5.99
CA VAL A 46 -0.44 5.90 5.69
C VAL A 46 0.08 6.94 6.66
N ILE A 47 0.54 8.06 6.11
CA ILE A 47 1.04 9.19 6.87
C ILE A 47 0.39 10.49 6.39
N ARG A 48 0.30 11.48 7.27
CA ARG A 48 0.11 12.88 6.89
C ARG A 48 1.48 13.52 6.73
N ALA A 49 1.70 14.13 5.58
CA ALA A 49 2.88 14.92 5.27
C ALA A 49 2.42 16.27 4.71
N ALA A 50 3.24 17.31 4.90
CA ALA A 50 2.94 18.65 4.39
C ALA A 50 3.05 18.69 2.85
N ASP A 51 3.98 17.92 2.30
CA ASP A 51 4.30 17.83 0.89
C ASP A 51 5.00 16.49 0.58
N LEU A 52 5.35 16.29 -0.69
CA LEU A 52 6.05 15.09 -1.14
C LEU A 52 7.43 14.95 -0.50
N ASP A 53 8.16 16.04 -0.28
CA ASP A 53 9.50 15.97 0.29
C ASP A 53 9.47 15.46 1.74
N ALA A 54 8.53 15.95 2.55
CA ALA A 54 8.28 15.42 3.88
C ALA A 54 7.86 13.94 3.84
N ALA A 55 7.06 13.52 2.86
CA ALA A 55 6.69 12.12 2.69
C ALA A 55 7.90 11.23 2.29
N LEU A 56 8.76 11.73 1.41
CA LEU A 56 10.00 11.04 0.99
C LEU A 56 10.98 10.90 2.15
N GLU A 57 11.06 11.86 3.07
CA GLU A 57 11.85 11.71 4.29
C GLU A 57 11.38 10.54 5.16
N TRP A 58 10.07 10.31 5.24
CA TRP A 58 9.53 9.12 5.89
C TRP A 58 9.81 7.85 5.08
N GLY A 59 9.62 7.88 3.76
CA GLY A 59 9.95 6.77 2.86
C GLY A 59 11.40 6.31 3.00
N ARG A 60 12.35 7.25 3.10
CA ARG A 60 13.78 6.95 3.34
C ARG A 60 14.03 6.26 4.67
N LYS A 61 13.33 6.66 5.74
CA LYS A 61 13.43 5.99 7.06
C LYS A 61 12.90 4.56 6.99
N LEU A 62 11.75 4.37 6.34
CA LEU A 62 11.12 3.05 6.17
C LEU A 62 11.98 2.12 5.31
N ALA A 63 12.56 2.61 4.21
CA ALA A 63 13.44 1.84 3.35
C ALA A 63 14.70 1.38 4.11
N ARG A 64 15.31 2.27 4.91
CA ARG A 64 16.45 1.92 5.77
C ARG A 64 16.09 0.93 6.86
N ALA A 65 14.94 1.09 7.50
CA ALA A 65 14.50 0.24 8.61
C ALA A 65 14.08 -1.17 8.14
N SER A 66 13.40 -1.26 6.99
CA SER A 66 12.88 -2.53 6.45
C SER A 66 13.85 -3.26 5.54
N THR A 67 14.83 -2.56 4.96
CA THR A 67 15.69 -3.02 3.86
C THR A 67 14.94 -3.41 2.57
N LEU A 68 13.64 -3.08 2.48
CA LEU A 68 12.80 -3.34 1.32
C LEU A 68 12.62 -2.07 0.48
N PRO A 69 12.31 -2.21 -0.83
CA PRO A 69 11.86 -1.08 -1.64
C PRO A 69 10.59 -0.44 -1.06
N ILE A 70 10.53 0.89 -1.04
CA ILE A 70 9.35 1.66 -0.59
C ILE A 70 8.88 2.58 -1.72
N GLU A 71 7.68 2.33 -2.24
CA GLU A 71 6.98 3.22 -3.16
C GLU A 71 6.21 4.29 -2.36
N VAL A 72 6.51 5.58 -2.60
CA VAL A 72 5.82 6.70 -1.94
C VAL A 72 4.81 7.29 -2.92
N ARG A 73 3.53 7.27 -2.56
CA ARG A 73 2.44 7.78 -3.41
C ARG A 73 1.52 8.72 -2.64
N PRO A 74 1.20 9.90 -3.21
CA PRO A 74 0.14 10.74 -2.66
C PRO A 74 -1.21 10.05 -2.84
N PHE A 75 -2.08 10.20 -1.86
CA PHE A 75 -3.50 9.89 -2.05
C PHE A 75 -4.09 10.96 -2.96
N GLN A 76 -5.10 10.57 -3.76
CA GLN A 76 -5.88 11.55 -4.48
C GLN A 76 -6.63 12.43 -3.47
N ASP A 77 -6.80 13.70 -3.81
CA ASP A 77 -7.74 14.54 -3.08
C ASP A 77 -9.11 13.90 -3.16
N PHE A 78 -9.80 13.80 -2.02
CA PHE A 78 -11.14 13.24 -1.99
C PHE A 78 -12.07 14.17 -2.78
N ILE A 79 -12.52 13.72 -3.96
CA ILE A 79 -13.67 14.31 -4.63
C ILE A 79 -14.89 13.73 -3.95
N GLY A 80 -15.26 14.34 -2.82
CA GLY A 80 -16.55 14.16 -2.15
C GLY A 80 -17.58 15.10 -2.70
#